data_AF-A0A957P3J3-F1
#
_entry.id   AF-A0A957P3J3-F1
#
_cell.length_a   1.000
_cell.length_b   1.000
_cell.length_c   1.000
_cell.angle_alpha   90.00
_cell.angle_beta   90.00
_cell.angle_gamma   90.00
#
_symmetry.space_group_name_H-M   'P 1'
#
loop_
_entity.id
_entity.type
_entity.pdbx_description
1 polymer ?
#
loop_
_entity_poly.entity_id
_entity_poly.type
_entity_poly.pdbx_seq_one_letter_code
_entity_poly.pdbx_strand_id
1 'polypeptide(L)'
;SWVFPSQVKAARYFNLTHSTISRYENSRLTPQLGYIAHLAHLLIEQNHAVAQHDIGGVELARARQTLLAEVNQAVRWCYPGEKLFQSWDELTAVGAAYLSNPMATRSTSQPVPALPPHAQADWDAAPDVSIFYGRQPELNTLTDWVINKRCRLVSILGMGGIGKTALVTRAAQQMQEQFDRLIWRTLRNAPLLHELLDGLIDLVHDEPIDVANVTLDQKCALLLEG
;
A
#
# COMPACT_ATOMS: atom_id res chain seq x y z
N SER A 1 -5.45 10.94 15.54
CA SER A 1 -6.16 11.07 14.25
C SER A 1 -5.16 10.77 13.15
N TRP A 2 -5.52 9.99 12.14
CA TRP A 2 -4.68 9.85 10.94
C TRP A 2 -4.67 11.19 10.18
N VAL A 3 -3.54 11.55 9.56
CA VAL A 3 -3.39 12.80 8.80
C VAL A 3 -4.44 12.91 7.69
N PHE A 4 -4.79 11.77 7.09
CA PHE A 4 -5.82 11.66 6.06
C PHE A 4 -6.91 10.69 6.50
N PRO A 5 -8.18 10.94 6.16
CA PRO A 5 -9.28 10.06 6.56
C PRO A 5 -9.48 8.88 5.60
N SER A 6 -8.72 8.78 4.50
CA SER A 6 -8.67 7.62 3.60
C SER A 6 -7.38 7.58 2.76
N GLN A 7 -6.99 6.39 2.32
CA GLN A 7 -5.86 6.17 1.39
C GLN A 7 -6.04 6.94 0.08
N VAL A 8 -7.28 7.02 -0.44
CA VAL A 8 -7.61 7.80 -1.66
C VAL A 8 -7.29 9.29 -1.49
N LYS A 9 -7.58 9.86 -0.32
CA LYS A 9 -7.26 11.28 -0.06
C LYS A 9 -5.77 11.51 0.13
N ALA A 10 -5.06 10.59 0.78
CA ALA A 10 -3.61 10.63 0.88
C ALA A 10 -2.96 10.55 -0.51
N ALA A 11 -3.42 9.62 -1.36
CA ALA A 11 -2.93 9.44 -2.72
C ALA A 11 -3.07 10.72 -3.56
N ARG A 12 -4.27 11.33 -3.54
CA ARG A 12 -4.52 12.61 -4.22
C ARG A 12 -3.64 13.74 -3.68
N TYR A 13 -3.44 13.82 -2.37
CA TYR A 13 -2.65 14.87 -1.76
C TYR A 13 -1.17 14.80 -2.16
N PHE A 14 -0.59 13.59 -2.16
CA PHE A 14 0.82 13.39 -2.50
C PHE A 14 1.07 13.23 -4.01
N ASN A 15 0.02 13.32 -4.85
CA ASN A 15 0.07 13.00 -6.27
C ASN A 15 0.68 11.60 -6.52
N LEU A 16 0.26 10.62 -5.70
CA LEU A 16 0.65 9.23 -5.78
C LEU A 16 -0.55 8.37 -6.17
N THR A 17 -0.28 7.14 -6.60
CA THR A 17 -1.34 6.14 -6.80
C THR A 17 -1.82 5.59 -5.46
N HIS A 18 -3.09 5.19 -5.40
CA HIS A 18 -3.66 4.52 -4.23
C HIS A 18 -2.83 3.28 -3.83
N SER A 19 -2.37 2.51 -4.81
CA SER A 19 -1.52 1.33 -4.60
C SER A 19 -0.20 1.67 -3.94
N THR A 20 0.41 2.82 -4.25
CA THR A 20 1.65 3.28 -3.59
C THR A 20 1.40 3.59 -2.12
N ILE A 21 0.32 4.32 -1.80
CA ILE A 21 -0.07 4.61 -0.41
C ILE A 21 -0.36 3.31 0.36
N SER A 22 -1.13 2.40 -0.22
CA SER A 22 -1.43 1.09 0.39
C SER A 22 -0.15 0.29 0.65
N ARG A 23 0.84 0.30 -0.25
CA ARG A 23 2.12 -0.38 -0.04
C ARG A 23 2.96 0.27 1.06
N TYR A 24 2.92 1.60 1.20
CA TYR A 24 3.56 2.32 2.31
C TYR A 24 2.95 1.93 3.66
N GLU A 25 1.61 1.98 3.78
CA GLU A 25 0.91 1.69 5.04
C GLU A 25 1.05 0.22 5.47
N ASN A 26 1.11 -0.70 4.50
CA ASN A 26 1.27 -2.13 4.76
C ASN A 26 2.75 -2.57 4.84
N SER A 27 3.70 -1.64 4.97
CA SER A 27 5.15 -1.94 5.08
C SER A 27 5.71 -2.79 3.93
N ARG A 28 5.10 -2.72 2.74
CA ARG A 28 5.52 -3.46 1.54
C ARG A 28 6.44 -2.67 0.63
N LEU A 29 6.42 -1.35 0.78
CA LEU A 29 7.34 -0.46 0.11
C LEU A 29 7.80 0.55 1.16
N THR A 30 9.11 0.68 1.31
CA THR A 30 9.68 1.73 2.17
C THR A 30 9.30 3.08 1.57
N PRO A 31 8.65 3.98 2.33
CA PRO A 31 8.31 5.31 1.84
C PRO A 31 9.54 6.11 1.40
N GLN A 32 9.36 7.16 0.61
CA GLN A 32 10.47 8.10 0.39
C GLN A 32 10.66 8.98 1.62
N LEU A 33 11.90 9.40 1.90
CA LEU A 33 12.18 10.31 3.02
C LEU A 33 11.36 11.61 2.94
N GLY A 34 11.19 12.15 1.72
CA GLY A 34 10.34 13.32 1.48
C GLY A 34 8.87 13.12 1.85
N TYR A 35 8.33 11.93 1.60
CA TYR A 35 6.97 11.57 2.01
C TYR A 35 6.83 11.53 3.54
N ILE A 36 7.77 10.88 4.24
CA ILE A 36 7.77 10.81 5.71
C ILE A 36 7.94 12.20 6.32
N ALA A 37 8.87 13.00 5.77
CA ALA A 37 9.14 14.34 6.24
C ALA A 37 7.90 15.25 6.12
N HIS A 38 7.19 15.16 4.99
CA HIS A 38 5.97 15.95 4.80
C HIS A 38 4.80 15.45 5.66
N LEU A 39 4.67 14.13 5.88
CA LEU A 39 3.69 13.59 6.82
C LEU A 39 3.93 14.08 8.25
N ALA A 40 5.19 14.09 8.70
CA ALA A 40 5.56 14.60 10.01
C ALA A 40 5.19 16.08 10.17
N HIS A 41 5.38 16.89 9.11
CA HIS A 41 4.93 18.27 9.08
C HIS A 41 3.42 18.41 9.29
N LEU A 42 2.62 17.66 8.53
CA LEU A 42 1.15 17.69 8.63
C LEU A 42 0.63 17.23 9.99
N LEU A 43 1.26 16.24 10.62
CA LEU A 43 0.90 15.80 11.96
C LEU A 43 1.02 16.93 12.98
N ILE A 44 2.11 17.71 12.91
CA ILE A 44 2.32 18.86 13.79
C ILE A 44 1.30 19.97 13.50
N GLU A 45 1.02 20.27 12.24
CA GLU A 45 0.04 21.29 11.87
C GLU A 45 -1.38 20.95 12.36
N GLN A 46 -1.81 19.70 12.18
CA GLN A 46 -3.13 19.24 12.63
C GLN A 46 -3.26 19.30 14.15
N ASN A 47 -2.22 18.89 14.88
CA ASN A 47 -2.25 18.93 16.34
C ASN A 47 -2.20 20.36 16.88
N HIS A 48 -1.48 21.28 16.21
CA HIS A 48 -1.41 22.69 16.60
C HIS A 48 -2.72 23.44 16.32
N ALA A 49 -3.41 23.14 15.22
CA ALA A 49 -4.69 23.78 14.87
C ALA A 49 -5.80 23.53 15.92
N VAL A 50 -5.71 22.43 16.68
CA VAL A 50 -6.67 22.06 17.74
C VAL A 50 -6.37 22.76 19.08
N ALA A 51 -5.14 23.24 19.30
CA ALA A 51 -4.65 23.68 20.60
C ALA A 51 -4.71 25.22 20.83
N GLN A 52 -5.77 25.91 20.36
CA GLN A 52 -5.91 27.38 20.33
C GLN A 52 -5.89 28.16 21.68
N HIS A 53 -5.11 27.76 22.71
CA HIS A 53 -4.94 28.53 23.95
C HIS A 53 -3.45 28.66 24.32
N ASP A 54 -2.87 29.81 23.95
CA ASP A 54 -1.75 30.61 24.52
C ASP A 54 -0.56 29.98 25.30
N ILE A 55 -0.32 28.67 25.21
CA ILE A 55 0.89 27.98 25.73
C ILE A 55 1.74 27.41 24.56
N GLY A 56 1.30 27.64 23.31
CA GLY A 56 1.63 26.84 22.14
C GLY A 56 3.09 26.83 21.68
N GLY A 57 3.89 27.86 21.95
CA GLY A 57 5.25 27.96 21.38
C GLY A 57 6.24 26.91 21.92
N VAL A 58 6.25 26.71 23.24
CA VAL A 58 7.18 25.76 23.89
C VAL A 58 6.74 24.32 23.66
N GLU A 59 5.44 24.05 23.72
CA GLU A 59 4.90 22.72 23.44
C GLU A 59 5.08 22.33 21.97
N LEU A 60 4.89 23.27 21.04
CA LEU A 60 5.16 23.06 19.62
C LEU A 60 6.65 22.77 19.37
N ALA A 61 7.56 23.51 20.00
CA ALA A 61 8.99 23.27 19.88
C ALA A 61 9.36 21.86 20.40
N ARG A 62 8.80 21.45 21.54
CA ARG A 62 8.98 20.10 22.09
C ARG A 62 8.41 19.03 21.16
N ALA A 63 7.20 19.22 20.63
CA ALA A 63 6.56 18.27 19.72
C ALA A 63 7.38 18.09 18.43
N ARG A 64 7.88 19.18 17.85
CA ARG A 64 8.80 19.14 16.70
C ARG A 64 10.08 18.40 17.02
N GLN A 65 10.68 18.65 18.19
CA GLN A 65 11.92 17.98 18.60
C GLN A 65 11.72 16.47 18.82
N THR A 66 10.62 16.07 19.46
CA THR A 66 10.28 14.65 19.67
C THR A 66 10.06 13.95 18.33
N LEU A 67 9.22 14.52 17.46
CA LEU A 67 8.90 13.87 16.19
C LEU A 67 10.12 13.82 15.24
N LEU A 68 10.99 14.85 15.26
CA LEU A 68 12.27 14.81 14.55
C LEU A 68 13.15 13.65 15.04
N ALA A 69 13.20 13.41 16.35
CA ALA A 69 13.96 12.30 16.92
C ALA A 69 13.39 10.94 16.50
N GLU A 70 12.06 10.78 16.49
CA GLU A 70 11.39 9.56 16.03
C GLU A 70 11.61 9.31 14.54
N VAL A 71 11.48 10.35 13.71
CA VAL A 71 11.79 10.24 12.27
C VAL A 71 13.23 9.82 12.07
N ASN A 72 14.19 10.48 12.72
CA ASN A 72 15.61 10.10 12.63
C ASN A 72 15.88 8.69 13.15
N GLN A 73 15.12 8.22 14.14
CA GLN A 73 15.16 6.83 14.57
C GLN A 73 14.75 5.92 13.40
N ALA A 74 13.57 6.14 12.81
CA ALA A 74 13.13 5.38 11.64
C ALA A 74 14.11 5.45 10.47
N VAL A 75 14.74 6.61 10.22
CA VAL A 75 15.77 6.78 9.17
C VAL A 75 16.92 5.80 9.36
N ARG A 76 17.46 5.70 10.59
CA ARG A 76 18.58 4.78 10.89
C ARG A 76 18.27 3.32 10.57
N TRP A 77 17.03 2.90 10.79
CA TRP A 77 16.62 1.51 10.59
C TRP A 77 16.22 1.21 9.15
N CYS A 78 15.45 2.10 8.53
CA CYS A 78 14.81 1.83 7.25
C CYS A 78 15.63 2.33 6.04
N TYR A 79 16.64 3.19 6.26
CA TYR A 79 17.39 3.87 5.20
C TYR A 79 18.90 3.84 5.49
N PRO A 80 19.55 2.66 5.35
CA PRO A 80 20.97 2.53 5.64
C PRO A 80 21.80 3.42 4.69
N GLY A 81 22.64 4.28 5.27
CA GLY A 81 23.50 5.20 4.53
C GLY A 81 22.94 6.62 4.34
N GLU A 82 21.67 6.84 4.64
CA GLU A 82 21.06 8.18 4.55
C GLU A 82 21.48 9.08 5.72
N LYS A 83 21.59 10.38 5.45
CA LYS A 83 21.91 11.38 6.48
C LYS A 83 20.70 11.65 7.36
N LEU A 84 20.94 11.82 8.66
CA LEU A 84 19.91 12.22 9.62
C LEU A 84 19.62 13.71 9.50
N PHE A 85 18.36 14.08 9.65
CA PHE A 85 17.93 15.47 9.69
C PHE A 85 18.47 16.15 10.95
N GLN A 86 19.14 17.30 10.80
CA GLN A 86 19.72 18.04 11.91
C GLN A 86 18.73 19.01 12.56
N SER A 87 17.70 19.42 11.80
CA SER A 87 16.70 20.38 12.27
C SER A 87 15.31 20.09 11.70
N TRP A 88 14.30 20.65 12.35
CA TRP A 88 12.92 20.57 11.85
C TRP A 88 12.78 21.28 10.50
N ASP A 89 13.48 22.40 10.30
CA ASP A 89 13.43 23.18 9.06
C ASP A 89 14.04 22.43 7.87
N GLU A 90 15.10 21.64 8.11
CA GLU A 90 15.67 20.75 7.11
C GLU A 90 14.67 19.66 6.70
N LEU A 91 14.01 19.05 7.70
CA LEU A 91 12.99 18.03 7.46
C LEU A 91 11.83 18.60 6.64
N THR A 92 11.29 19.77 7.01
CA THR A 92 10.17 20.38 6.27
C THR A 92 10.57 20.82 4.86
N ALA A 93 11.81 21.31 4.67
CA ALA A 93 12.31 21.64 3.33
C ALA A 93 12.37 20.42 2.41
N VAL A 94 12.80 19.26 2.93
CA VAL A 94 12.81 17.99 2.20
C VAL A 94 11.38 17.52 1.86
N GLY A 95 10.43 17.69 2.79
CA GLY A 95 9.01 17.41 2.53
C GLY A 95 8.39 18.31 1.47
N ALA A 96 8.66 19.62 1.51
CA ALA A 96 8.15 20.58 0.53
C ALA A 96 8.73 20.34 -0.88
N ALA A 97 10.02 20.02 -0.97
CA ALA A 97 10.67 19.64 -2.22
C ALA A 97 10.02 18.38 -2.82
N TYR A 98 9.66 17.40 -1.99
CA TYR A 98 8.99 16.18 -2.42
C TYR A 98 7.62 16.44 -3.05
N LEU A 99 6.79 17.32 -2.48
CA LEU A 99 5.49 17.66 -3.08
C LEU A 99 5.62 18.30 -4.47
N SER A 100 6.70 19.06 -4.69
CA SER A 100 6.94 19.74 -5.96
C SER A 100 7.38 18.76 -7.05
N ASN A 101 8.12 17.70 -6.69
CA ASN A 101 8.55 16.67 -7.62
C ASN A 101 8.82 15.31 -6.92
N PRO A 102 7.79 14.46 -6.72
CA PRO A 102 7.90 13.20 -6.01
C PRO A 102 8.82 12.16 -6.70
N MET A 103 9.14 12.36 -7.99
CA MET A 103 9.96 11.46 -8.80
C MET A 103 11.44 11.89 -8.86
N ALA A 104 11.75 13.18 -8.74
CA ALA A 104 13.12 13.69 -8.80
C ALA A 104 13.92 13.55 -7.50
N THR A 105 13.26 13.34 -6.35
CA THR A 105 13.92 13.11 -5.05
C THR A 105 14.49 11.70 -4.89
N ARG A 106 14.55 10.89 -5.95
CA ARG A 106 15.26 9.60 -5.96
C ARG A 106 16.78 9.84 -6.01
N SER A 107 17.44 10.04 -4.88
CA SER A 107 18.92 10.00 -4.75
C SER A 107 19.28 9.99 -3.25
N THR A 108 20.12 9.11 -2.69
CA THR A 108 21.17 8.24 -3.24
C THR A 108 21.53 7.10 -2.28
N SER A 109 21.33 5.84 -2.70
CA SER A 109 22.28 4.70 -2.60
C SER A 109 21.57 3.36 -2.39
N GLN A 110 20.99 2.82 -3.46
CA GLN A 110 21.43 1.56 -4.08
C GLN A 110 20.46 1.20 -5.22
N PRO A 111 20.95 0.69 -6.36
CA PRO A 111 20.14 -0.20 -7.16
C PRO A 111 19.93 -1.44 -6.28
N VAL A 112 18.74 -1.59 -5.69
CA VAL A 112 18.26 -2.92 -5.37
C VAL A 112 18.44 -3.70 -6.67
N PRO A 113 19.13 -4.86 -6.68
CA PRO A 113 19.19 -5.69 -7.88
C PRO A 113 17.74 -5.80 -8.32
N ALA A 114 17.43 -5.35 -9.53
CA ALA A 114 16.08 -5.41 -10.06
C ALA A 114 15.65 -6.86 -9.88
N LEU A 115 14.85 -7.10 -8.85
CA LEU A 115 14.33 -8.42 -8.62
C LEU A 115 13.57 -8.74 -9.91
N PRO A 116 13.73 -9.96 -10.46
CA PRO A 116 13.04 -10.35 -11.68
C PRO A 116 11.57 -9.97 -11.53
N PRO A 117 10.89 -9.50 -12.59
CA PRO A 117 9.57 -8.87 -12.51
C PRO A 117 8.68 -9.70 -11.61
N HIS A 118 8.58 -9.29 -10.35
CA HIS A 118 7.88 -10.07 -9.35
C HIS A 118 6.43 -9.97 -9.72
N ALA A 119 5.76 -11.12 -9.80
CA ALA A 119 4.31 -11.25 -9.84
C ALA A 119 3.65 -10.07 -9.12
N GLN A 120 3.04 -9.18 -9.91
CA GLN A 120 2.49 -7.94 -9.38
C GLN A 120 1.29 -8.31 -8.53
N ALA A 121 1.46 -8.21 -7.21
CA ALA A 121 0.44 -8.61 -6.25
C ALA A 121 -0.20 -7.40 -5.59
N ASP A 122 -1.51 -7.30 -5.69
CA ASP A 122 -2.34 -6.37 -4.96
C ASP A 122 -3.18 -7.14 -3.94
N TRP A 123 -2.83 -7.01 -2.66
CA TRP A 123 -3.50 -7.77 -1.60
C TRP A 123 -4.63 -7.01 -0.88
N ASP A 124 -4.88 -5.73 -1.20
CA ASP A 124 -5.90 -4.89 -0.57
C ASP A 124 -6.09 -5.17 0.95
N ALA A 125 -7.28 -5.59 1.38
CA ALA A 125 -7.63 -5.91 2.77
C ALA A 125 -7.38 -7.39 3.16
N ALA A 126 -6.43 -8.08 2.53
CA ALA A 126 -6.08 -9.45 2.91
C ALA A 126 -5.59 -9.50 4.36
N PRO A 127 -6.03 -10.48 5.18
CA PRO A 127 -5.58 -10.62 6.55
C PRO A 127 -4.09 -10.98 6.61
N ASP A 128 -3.40 -10.54 7.67
CA ASP A 128 -2.06 -11.00 7.97
C ASP A 128 -2.09 -12.50 8.35
N VAL A 129 -1.26 -13.28 7.66
CA VAL A 129 -1.12 -14.73 7.85
C VAL A 129 0.33 -15.14 8.12
N SER A 130 1.14 -14.20 8.64
CA SER A 130 2.52 -14.44 9.07
C SER A 130 2.59 -15.59 10.09
N ILE A 131 1.56 -15.71 10.92
CA ILE A 131 1.36 -16.84 11.84
C ILE A 131 0.20 -17.68 11.32
N PHE A 132 0.50 -18.87 10.80
CA PHE A 132 -0.47 -19.81 10.24
C PHE A 132 -0.09 -21.24 10.60
N TYR A 133 -1.03 -21.99 11.19
CA TYR A 133 -0.78 -23.34 11.69
C TYR A 133 -1.75 -24.36 11.09
N GLY A 134 -1.23 -25.56 10.82
CA GLY A 134 -2.02 -26.65 10.27
C GLY A 134 -2.53 -26.37 8.86
N ARG A 135 -3.57 -27.09 8.44
CA ARG A 135 -4.24 -26.95 7.13
C ARG A 135 -3.39 -27.28 5.89
N GLN A 136 -2.24 -27.96 6.07
CA GLN A 136 -1.39 -28.37 4.96
C GLN A 136 -2.12 -29.23 3.91
N PRO A 137 -3.02 -30.18 4.29
CA PRO A 137 -3.80 -30.93 3.30
C PRO A 137 -4.66 -30.03 2.40
N GLU A 138 -5.32 -29.02 2.98
CA GLU A 138 -6.14 -28.08 2.24
C GLU A 138 -5.29 -27.16 1.36
N LEU A 139 -4.14 -26.67 1.86
CA LEU A 139 -3.19 -25.91 1.05
C LEU A 139 -2.71 -26.71 -0.16
N ASN A 140 -2.26 -27.95 0.05
CA ASN A 140 -1.82 -28.83 -1.03
C ASN A 140 -2.93 -29.07 -2.05
N THR A 141 -4.16 -29.25 -1.59
CA THR A 141 -5.33 -29.44 -2.46
C THR A 141 -5.59 -28.20 -3.31
N LEU A 142 -5.56 -27.01 -2.71
CA LEU A 142 -5.74 -25.75 -3.43
C LEU A 142 -4.64 -25.53 -4.46
N THR A 143 -3.38 -25.76 -4.07
CA THR A 143 -2.24 -25.63 -5.00
C THR A 143 -2.36 -26.60 -6.16
N ASP A 144 -2.74 -27.86 -5.92
CA ASP A 144 -2.95 -28.83 -6.98
C ASP A 144 -4.07 -28.41 -7.95
N TRP A 145 -5.21 -27.95 -7.42
CA TRP A 145 -6.33 -27.51 -8.25
C TRP A 145 -5.97 -26.30 -9.10
N VAL A 146 -5.30 -25.31 -8.50
CA VAL A 146 -5.00 -24.04 -9.15
C VAL A 146 -3.82 -24.17 -10.12
N ILE A 147 -2.71 -24.77 -9.71
CA ILE A 147 -1.48 -24.83 -10.50
C ILE A 147 -1.47 -26.02 -11.47
N ASN A 148 -1.69 -27.23 -10.96
CA ASN A 148 -1.54 -28.44 -11.77
C ASN A 148 -2.76 -28.69 -12.65
N LYS A 149 -3.96 -28.59 -12.06
CA LYS A 149 -5.23 -28.84 -12.77
C LYS A 149 -5.78 -27.60 -13.47
N ARG A 150 -5.20 -26.42 -13.22
CA ARG A 150 -5.58 -25.14 -13.85
C ARG A 150 -7.06 -24.82 -13.70
N CYS A 151 -7.64 -25.13 -12.53
CA CYS A 151 -9.00 -24.75 -12.20
C CYS A 151 -9.11 -23.22 -12.18
N ARG A 152 -9.94 -22.65 -13.06
CA ARG A 152 -10.14 -21.19 -13.19
C ARG A 152 -11.07 -20.60 -12.13
N LEU A 153 -11.85 -21.45 -11.45
CA LEU A 153 -12.74 -21.05 -10.38
C LEU A 153 -12.70 -22.11 -9.28
N VAL A 154 -12.43 -21.66 -8.06
CA VAL A 154 -12.43 -22.50 -6.86
C VAL A 154 -13.22 -21.79 -5.78
N SER A 155 -14.20 -22.49 -5.20
CA SER A 155 -15.02 -21.98 -4.10
C SER A 155 -14.65 -22.67 -2.79
N ILE A 156 -14.36 -21.89 -1.75
CA ILE A 156 -14.08 -22.43 -0.40
C ILE A 156 -15.28 -22.18 0.51
N LEU A 157 -15.88 -23.28 0.98
CA LEU A 157 -17.07 -23.26 1.83
C LEU A 157 -16.74 -23.80 3.23
N GLY A 158 -17.55 -23.42 4.22
CA GLY A 158 -17.39 -23.87 5.59
C GLY A 158 -17.94 -22.86 6.60
N MET A 159 -17.97 -23.26 7.88
CA MET A 159 -18.54 -22.46 8.97
C MET A 159 -17.88 -21.07 9.12
N GLY A 160 -18.62 -20.12 9.70
CA GLY A 160 -18.08 -18.80 10.05
C GLY A 160 -16.88 -18.92 10.99
N GLY A 161 -15.90 -18.01 10.87
CA GLY A 161 -14.73 -17.98 11.76
C GLY A 161 -13.70 -19.12 11.60
N ILE A 162 -13.98 -20.14 10.78
CA ILE A 162 -13.12 -21.34 10.65
C ILE A 162 -11.75 -21.10 9.96
N GLY A 163 -11.46 -19.86 9.55
CA GLY A 163 -10.19 -19.48 8.93
C GLY A 163 -10.12 -19.60 7.41
N LYS A 164 -11.25 -19.69 6.68
CA LYS A 164 -11.26 -19.78 5.20
C LYS A 164 -10.48 -18.66 4.53
N THR A 165 -10.71 -17.42 4.96
CA THR A 165 -10.02 -16.24 4.40
C THR A 165 -8.51 -16.32 4.63
N ALA A 166 -8.08 -16.76 5.82
CA ALA A 166 -6.67 -16.97 6.12
C ALA A 166 -6.07 -18.10 5.25
N LEU A 167 -6.80 -19.20 5.04
CA LEU A 167 -6.38 -20.31 4.18
C LEU A 167 -6.15 -19.85 2.73
N VAL A 168 -7.12 -19.15 2.12
CA VAL A 168 -6.97 -18.64 0.74
C VAL A 168 -5.82 -17.65 0.66
N THR A 169 -5.68 -16.75 1.65
CA THR A 169 -4.58 -15.77 1.67
C THR A 169 -3.23 -16.48 1.71
N ARG A 170 -3.08 -17.50 2.57
CA ARG A 170 -1.84 -18.27 2.68
C ARG A 170 -1.54 -19.06 1.40
N ALA A 171 -2.55 -19.70 0.81
CA ALA A 171 -2.41 -20.43 -0.44
C ALA A 171 -1.97 -19.50 -1.57
N ALA A 172 -2.65 -18.36 -1.71
CA ALA A 172 -2.33 -17.34 -2.71
C ALA A 172 -0.89 -16.82 -2.56
N GLN A 173 -0.41 -16.60 -1.32
CA GLN A 173 0.99 -16.19 -1.07
C GLN A 173 1.99 -17.25 -1.54
N GLN A 174 1.70 -18.54 -1.34
CA GLN A 174 2.55 -19.65 -1.79
C GLN A 174 2.59 -19.80 -3.31
N MET A 175 1.50 -19.42 -3.98
CA MET A 175 1.35 -19.54 -5.43
C MET A 175 1.67 -18.24 -6.18
N GLN A 176 2.00 -17.15 -5.49
CA GLN A 176 2.12 -15.81 -6.08
C GLN A 176 3.06 -15.80 -7.30
N GLU A 177 4.22 -16.46 -7.20
CA GLU A 177 5.22 -16.49 -8.28
C GLU A 177 4.79 -17.26 -9.53
N GLN A 178 3.66 -17.98 -9.47
CA GLN A 178 3.12 -18.74 -10.61
C GLN A 178 2.16 -17.91 -11.48
N PHE A 179 1.92 -16.65 -11.11
CA PHE A 179 1.01 -15.74 -11.82
C PHE A 179 1.69 -14.42 -12.13
N ASP A 180 1.41 -13.84 -13.29
CA ASP A 180 1.92 -12.51 -13.66
C ASP A 180 1.32 -11.40 -12.76
N ARG A 181 0.08 -11.63 -12.34
CA ARG A 181 -0.75 -10.71 -11.54
C ARG A 181 -1.52 -11.52 -10.48
N LEU A 182 -1.55 -11.01 -9.25
CA LEU A 182 -2.38 -11.55 -8.17
C LEU A 182 -3.20 -10.43 -7.57
N ILE A 183 -4.53 -10.54 -7.63
CA ILE A 183 -5.44 -9.51 -7.13
C ILE A 183 -6.36 -10.11 -6.06
N TRP A 184 -6.27 -9.59 -4.85
CA TRP A 184 -7.13 -9.95 -3.72
C TRP A 184 -8.14 -8.85 -3.46
N ARG A 185 -9.44 -9.14 -3.46
CA ARG A 185 -10.47 -8.14 -3.17
C ARG A 185 -11.43 -8.62 -2.10
N THR A 186 -11.79 -7.71 -1.19
CA THR A 186 -12.96 -7.91 -0.34
C THR A 186 -14.22 -7.53 -1.13
N LEU A 187 -15.18 -8.44 -1.17
CA LEU A 187 -16.52 -8.17 -1.69
C LEU A 187 -17.53 -7.86 -0.56
N ARG A 188 -17.05 -7.69 0.67
CA ARG A 188 -17.89 -7.25 1.79
C ARG A 188 -18.24 -5.79 1.59
N ASN A 189 -19.53 -5.45 1.55
CA ASN A 189 -20.02 -4.11 1.21
C ASN A 189 -19.46 -3.61 -0.12
N ALA A 190 -19.39 -4.50 -1.13
CA ALA A 190 -18.73 -4.21 -2.39
C ALA A 190 -19.31 -2.96 -3.07
N PRO A 191 -18.45 -2.13 -3.70
CA PRO A 191 -18.89 -1.07 -4.60
C PRO A 191 -19.71 -1.65 -5.78
N LEU A 192 -20.34 -0.79 -6.57
CA LEU A 192 -21.09 -1.24 -7.74
C LEU A 192 -20.18 -2.06 -8.66
N LEU A 193 -20.71 -3.06 -9.36
CA LEU A 193 -19.92 -3.95 -10.21
C LEU A 193 -19.03 -3.17 -11.20
N HIS A 194 -19.51 -2.06 -11.74
CA HIS A 194 -18.70 -1.24 -12.65
C HIS A 194 -17.46 -0.67 -11.94
N GLU A 195 -17.59 -0.19 -10.70
CA GLU A 195 -16.51 0.42 -9.93
C GLU A 195 -15.46 -0.63 -9.56
N LEU A 196 -15.91 -1.85 -9.25
CA LEU A 196 -15.02 -2.98 -9.05
C LEU A 196 -14.24 -3.31 -10.33
N LEU A 197 -14.92 -3.40 -11.47
CA LEU A 197 -14.29 -3.71 -12.75
C LEU A 197 -13.31 -2.60 -13.18
N ASP A 198 -13.65 -1.34 -12.98
CA ASP A 198 -12.76 -0.20 -13.27
C ASP A 198 -11.46 -0.32 -12.46
N GLY A 199 -11.57 -0.57 -11.16
CA GLY A 199 -10.41 -0.78 -10.31
C GLY A 199 -9.61 -2.05 -10.62
N LEU A 200 -10.23 -3.08 -11.22
CA LEU A 200 -9.52 -4.28 -11.65
C LEU A 200 -8.78 -4.05 -12.98
N ILE A 201 -9.40 -3.36 -13.95
CA ILE A 201 -8.78 -3.02 -15.24
C ILE A 201 -7.51 -2.20 -15.01
N ASP A 202 -7.55 -1.21 -14.12
CA ASP A 202 -6.40 -0.38 -13.74
C ASP A 202 -5.21 -1.17 -13.14
N LEU A 203 -5.45 -2.39 -12.64
CA LEU A 203 -4.42 -3.24 -12.03
C LEU A 203 -3.83 -4.25 -13.01
N VAL A 204 -4.63 -4.66 -13.98
CA VAL A 204 -4.22 -5.66 -14.97
C VAL A 204 -3.43 -4.98 -16.08
N HIS A 205 -3.83 -3.77 -16.49
CA HIS A 205 -3.17 -3.02 -17.56
C HIS A 205 -2.08 -2.08 -17.02
N ASP A 206 -0.91 -2.08 -17.67
CA ASP A 206 0.20 -1.19 -17.30
C ASP A 206 -0.04 0.27 -17.77
N GLU A 207 -0.90 0.47 -18.77
CA GLU A 207 -1.31 1.79 -19.27
C GLU A 207 -2.76 2.10 -18.88
N PRO A 208 -3.07 3.37 -18.53
CA PRO A 208 -4.42 3.76 -18.14
C PRO A 208 -5.39 3.66 -19.32
N ILE A 209 -6.48 2.92 -19.13
CA ILE A 209 -7.56 2.76 -20.12
C ILE A 209 -8.72 3.67 -19.73
N ASP A 210 -9.21 4.48 -20.66
CA ASP A 210 -10.46 5.24 -20.44
C ASP A 210 -11.67 4.30 -20.48
N VAL A 211 -12.16 3.96 -19.29
CA VAL A 211 -13.30 3.07 -19.07
C VAL A 211 -14.63 3.82 -18.85
N ALA A 212 -14.65 5.15 -19.00
CA ALA A 212 -15.80 5.99 -18.64
C ALA A 212 -17.05 5.72 -19.50
N ASN A 213 -16.87 5.34 -20.77
CA ASN A 213 -17.96 5.09 -21.73
C ASN A 213 -18.04 3.62 -22.21
N VAL A 214 -17.41 2.71 -21.46
CA VAL A 214 -17.30 1.29 -21.81
C VAL A 214 -18.43 0.49 -21.15
N THR A 215 -19.07 -0.42 -21.89
CA THR A 215 -20.13 -1.28 -21.34
C THR A 215 -19.57 -2.33 -20.37
N LEU A 216 -20.41 -2.92 -19.52
CA LEU A 216 -19.97 -3.99 -18.60
C LEU A 216 -19.34 -5.18 -19.34
N ASP A 217 -19.91 -5.60 -20.47
CA ASP A 217 -19.37 -6.72 -21.26
C ASP A 217 -17.99 -6.38 -21.83
N GLN A 218 -17.80 -5.14 -22.28
CA GLN A 218 -16.50 -4.67 -22.76
C GLN A 218 -15.49 -4.57 -21.61
N LYS A 219 -15.90 -4.13 -20.41
CA LYS A 219 -15.03 -4.15 -19.21
C LYS A 219 -14.59 -5.57 -18.85
N CYS A 220 -15.49 -6.55 -18.93
CA CYS A 220 -15.16 -7.96 -18.73
C CYS A 220 -14.16 -8.47 -19.79
N ALA A 221 -14.32 -8.08 -21.06
CA ALA A 221 -13.38 -8.44 -22.12
C ALA A 221 -11.99 -7.83 -21.87
N LEU A 222 -11.92 -6.54 -21.55
CA LEU A 222 -10.67 -5.84 -21.22
C LEU A 222 -9.93 -6.50 -20.05
N LEU A 223 -10.66 -7.00 -19.05
CA LEU A 223 -10.06 -7.70 -17.91
C LEU A 223 -9.46 -9.07 -18.29
N LEU A 224 -9.96 -9.72 -19.34
CA LEU A 224 -9.45 -11.01 -19.82
C LEU A 224 -8.31 -10.86 -20.84
N GLU A 225 -8.15 -9.67 -21.43
CA GLU A 225 -7.15 -9.37 -22.47
C GLU A 225 -5.85 -8.78 -21.93
N GLY A 226 -5.84 -8.26 -20.70
CA GLY A 226 -4.63 -7.80 -20.01
C GLY A 226 -3.96 -8.90 -19.20
#